data_AF-R5AK24-F1
#
_entry.id   AF-R5AK24-F1
#
_cell.length_a   1.000
_cell.length_b   1.000
_cell.length_c   1.000
_cell.angle_alpha   90.00
_cell.angle_beta   90.00
_cell.angle_gamma   90.00
#
_symmetry.space_group_name_H-M   'P 1'
#
loop_
_entity.id
_entity.type
_entity.pdbx_description
1 polymer ?
#
loop_
_entity_poly.entity_id
_entity_poly.type
_entity_poly.pdbx_seq_one_letter_code
_entity_poly.pdbx_strand_id
1 'polypeptide(L)'
;MRRLLNVDYVTLPNLIAGAPVVPEMLLHYCTPEAVGLRLAGIVADGPEREKQLEGYAVIRRRLGEAGAARRAADIIINDLRNNG
;
A
#
# COMPACT_ATOMS: atom_id res chain seq x y z
N MET A 1 3.79 19.60 5.42
CA MET A 1 3.70 18.17 5.78
C MET A 1 4.90 17.65 6.59
N ARG A 2 6.13 18.19 6.43
CA ARG A 2 7.35 17.78 7.16
C ARG A 2 7.32 17.94 8.71
N ARG A 3 6.22 18.42 9.29
CA ARG A 3 6.01 18.56 10.74
C ARG A 3 4.89 17.69 11.30
N LEU A 4 4.26 16.82 10.48
CA LEU A 4 3.11 16.01 10.91
C LEU A 4 3.24 14.50 10.62
N LEU A 5 4.11 14.08 9.69
CA LEU A 5 4.25 12.68 9.30
C LEU A 5 5.73 12.28 9.37
N ASN A 6 6.07 11.35 10.27
CA ASN A 6 7.40 10.74 10.39
C ASN A 6 7.41 9.37 9.69
N VAL A 7 7.12 9.37 8.39
CA VAL A 7 7.05 8.16 7.55
C VAL A 7 7.65 8.45 6.17
N ASP A 8 8.27 7.43 5.57
CA ASP A 8 8.96 7.54 4.27
C ASP A 8 8.00 7.64 3.08
N TYR A 9 6.75 7.19 3.24
CA TYR A 9 5.71 7.15 2.21
C TYR A 9 4.36 7.57 2.78
N VAL A 10 3.45 8.05 1.93
CA VAL A 10 2.11 8.51 2.37
C VAL A 10 1.02 7.47 2.08
N THR A 11 1.15 6.72 0.99
CA THR A 11 0.12 5.78 0.56
C THR A 11 0.29 4.40 1.20
N LEU A 12 -0.81 3.71 1.48
CA LEU A 12 -0.77 2.36 2.06
C LEU A 12 0.06 1.36 1.22
N PRO A 13 -0.06 1.30 -0.12
CA PRO A 13 0.76 0.38 -0.93
C PRO A 13 2.26 0.59 -0.70
N ASN A 14 2.72 1.83 -0.70
CA ASN A 14 4.14 2.14 -0.54
C ASN A 14 4.62 1.94 0.90
N LEU A 15 3.78 2.28 1.89
CA LEU A 15 4.05 1.99 3.30
C LEU A 15 4.19 0.48 3.55
N ILE A 16 3.26 -0.33 3.03
CA ILE A 16 3.29 -1.78 3.18
C ILE A 16 4.53 -2.35 2.46
N ALA A 17 4.86 -1.85 1.27
CA ALA A 17 6.01 -2.32 0.50
C ALA A 17 7.37 -1.81 1.05
N GLY A 18 7.39 -0.68 1.75
CA GLY A 18 8.61 0.06 2.07
C GLY A 18 9.34 0.58 0.81
N ALA A 19 8.61 0.77 -0.29
CA ALA A 19 9.14 1.13 -1.60
C ALA A 19 8.11 1.97 -2.37
N PRO A 20 8.53 2.84 -3.32
CA PRO A 20 7.62 3.63 -4.14
C PRO A 20 7.00 2.78 -5.26
N VAL A 21 6.15 1.82 -4.88
CA VAL A 21 5.42 0.94 -5.81
C VAL A 21 4.50 1.75 -6.70
N VAL A 22 3.73 2.68 -6.14
CA VAL A 22 2.86 3.60 -6.88
C VAL A 22 3.35 5.05 -6.76
N PRO A 23 3.18 5.88 -7.81
CA PRO A 23 3.57 7.28 -7.74
C PRO A 23 2.70 8.08 -6.76
N GLU A 24 3.33 8.79 -5.84
CA GLU A 24 2.64 9.67 -4.87
C GLU A 24 2.62 11.12 -5.38
N MET A 25 1.58 11.45 -6.14
CA MET A 25 1.39 12.78 -6.73
C MET A 25 0.66 13.67 -5.73
N LEU A 26 1.38 14.19 -4.75
CA LEU A 26 0.79 14.96 -3.64
C LEU A 26 0.87 16.47 -3.89
N LEU A 27 -0.14 17.21 -3.39
CA LEU A 27 -0.17 18.68 -3.46
C LEU A 27 0.03 19.17 -4.90
N HIS A 28 1.00 20.05 -5.12
CA HIS A 28 1.32 20.66 -6.41
C HIS A 28 1.91 19.67 -7.43
N TYR A 29 2.25 18.44 -7.04
CA TYR A 29 2.63 17.38 -7.98
C TYR A 29 1.41 16.69 -8.61
N CYS A 30 0.20 16.91 -8.09
CA CYS A 30 -1.04 16.35 -8.64
C CYS A 30 -1.64 17.26 -9.71
N THR A 31 -0.97 17.37 -10.85
CA THR A 31 -1.46 18.15 -12.01
C THR A 31 -1.99 17.22 -13.10
N PRO A 32 -3.01 17.62 -13.89
CA PRO A 32 -3.54 16.79 -14.98
C PRO A 32 -2.47 16.23 -15.92
N GLU A 33 -1.48 17.05 -16.30
CA GLU A 33 -0.41 16.68 -17.24
C GLU A 33 0.48 15.58 -16.66
N ALA A 34 0.95 15.79 -15.43
CA ALA A 34 1.78 14.83 -14.72
C ALA A 34 1.03 13.51 -14.46
N VAL A 35 -0.24 13.57 -14.05
CA VAL A 35 -1.06 12.37 -13.82
C VAL A 35 -1.25 11.61 -15.12
N GLY A 36 -1.59 12.31 -16.21
CA GLY A 36 -1.75 11.73 -17.54
C GLY A 36 -0.50 11.00 -18.01
N LEU A 37 0.68 11.62 -17.83
CA LEU A 37 1.96 10.99 -18.18
C LEU A 37 2.22 9.70 -17.40
N ARG A 38 1.97 9.69 -16.09
CA ARG A 38 2.18 8.49 -15.25
C ARG A 38 1.17 7.40 -15.56
N LEU A 39 -0.10 7.76 -15.78
CA LEU A 39 -1.14 6.80 -16.17
C LEU A 39 -0.85 6.18 -17.54
N ALA A 40 -0.38 6.96 -18.52
CA ALA A 40 -0.03 6.45 -19.84
C ALA A 40 1.01 5.32 -19.76
N GLY A 41 2.02 5.45 -18.89
CA GLY A 41 3.02 4.39 -18.66
C GLY A 41 2.45 3.11 -18.04
N ILE A 42 1.35 3.21 -17.29
CA ILE A 42 0.66 2.04 -16.70
C ILE A 42 -0.28 1.41 -17.73
N VAL A 43 -1.06 2.20 -18.46
CA VAL A 43 -2.07 1.72 -19.41
C VAL A 43 -1.43 1.05 -20.63
N ALA A 44 -0.24 1.48 -21.04
CA ALA A 44 0.47 0.93 -22.20
C ALA A 44 1.09 -0.47 -21.97
N ASP A 45 0.79 -1.16 -20.86
CA ASP A 45 1.35 -2.48 -20.51
C ASP A 45 2.89 -2.54 -20.58
N GLY A 46 3.57 -1.46 -20.21
CA GLY A 46 5.03 -1.34 -20.26
C GLY A 46 5.76 -1.61 -18.94
N PRO A 47 7.08 -1.33 -18.89
CA PRO A 47 7.93 -1.63 -17.73
C PRO A 47 7.46 -0.99 -16.42
N GLU A 48 6.79 0.17 -16.47
CA GLU A 48 6.23 0.81 -15.28
C GLU A 48 5.06 0.01 -14.69
N ARG A 49 4.25 -0.63 -15.54
CA ARG A 49 3.18 -1.53 -15.09
C ARG A 49 3.75 -2.81 -14.49
N GLU A 50 4.77 -3.39 -15.11
CA GLU A 50 5.43 -4.60 -14.60
C GLU A 50 5.99 -4.37 -13.19
N LYS A 51 6.73 -3.27 -12.99
CA LYS A 51 7.23 -2.87 -11.66
C LYS A 51 6.11 -2.71 -10.63
N GLN A 52 4.98 -2.12 -11.03
CA GLN A 52 3.82 -2.01 -10.13
C GLN A 52 3.27 -3.37 -9.74
N LEU A 53 3.12 -4.29 -10.70
CA LEU A 53 2.63 -5.64 -10.44
C LEU A 53 3.57 -6.43 -9.53
N GLU A 54 4.89 -6.32 -9.72
CA GLU A 54 5.89 -6.89 -8.83
C GLU A 54 5.78 -6.34 -7.40
N GLY A 55 5.64 -5.01 -7.28
CA GLY A 55 5.39 -4.35 -6.00
C GLY A 55 4.10 -4.83 -5.33
N TYR A 56 3.00 -4.94 -6.09
CA TYR A 56 1.74 -5.49 -5.58
C TYR A 56 1.85 -6.95 -5.16
N ALA A 57 2.69 -7.76 -5.82
CA ALA A 57 2.98 -9.12 -5.38
C ALA A 57 3.73 -9.14 -4.04
N VAL A 58 4.63 -8.19 -3.78
CA VAL A 58 5.27 -8.00 -2.45
C VAL A 58 4.23 -7.59 -1.42
N ILE A 59 3.35 -6.63 -1.73
CA ILE A 59 2.29 -6.17 -0.83
C ILE A 59 1.37 -7.34 -0.45
N ARG A 60 0.93 -8.14 -1.42
CA ARG A 60 0.09 -9.31 -1.19
C ARG A 60 0.76 -10.33 -0.26
N ARG A 61 2.07 -10.58 -0.43
CA ARG A 61 2.83 -11.47 0.45
C ARG A 61 2.92 -10.92 1.88
N ARG A 62 3.11 -9.61 2.06
CA ARG A 62 3.20 -8.98 3.39
C ARG A 62 1.87 -8.93 4.14
N LEU A 63 0.75 -8.69 3.44
CA LEU A 63 -0.59 -8.70 4.04
C LEU A 63 -1.04 -10.11 4.46
N GLY A 64 -0.44 -11.14 3.87
CA GLY A 64 -0.74 -12.53 4.17
C GLY A 64 -2.11 -12.94 3.64
N GLU A 65 -2.68 -13.95 4.28
CA GLU A 65 -3.93 -14.56 3.83
C GLU A 65 -5.18 -13.90 4.44
N ALA A 66 -6.31 -14.11 3.77
CA ALA A 66 -7.62 -13.72 4.26
C ALA A 66 -7.91 -14.30 5.66
N GLY A 67 -8.97 -13.80 6.30
CA GLY A 67 -9.37 -14.27 7.63
C GLY A 67 -8.89 -13.40 8.79
N ALA A 68 -8.47 -12.16 8.53
CA ALA A 68 -8.10 -11.20 9.58
C ALA A 68 -9.21 -11.03 10.63
N ALA A 69 -10.47 -10.92 10.21
CA ALA A 69 -11.61 -10.80 11.13
C ALA A 69 -11.78 -12.07 12.00
N ARG A 70 -11.59 -13.26 11.42
CA ARG A 70 -11.67 -14.53 12.17
C ARG A 70 -10.54 -14.63 13.19
N ARG A 71 -9.29 -14.37 12.77
CA ARG A 71 -8.12 -14.33 13.67
C ARG A 71 -8.34 -13.34 14.82
N ALA A 72 -8.89 -12.16 14.53
CA ALA A 72 -9.21 -11.16 15.55
C ALA A 72 -10.25 -11.68 16.55
N ALA A 73 -11.33 -12.31 16.08
CA ALA A 73 -12.34 -12.92 16.95
C ALA A 73 -11.75 -14.03 17.83
N ASP A 74 -10.92 -14.91 17.27
CA ASP A 74 -10.25 -15.99 18.00
C ASP A 74 -9.32 -15.43 19.09
N ILE A 75 -8.57 -14.37 18.80
CA ILE A 75 -7.70 -13.67 19.77
C ILE A 75 -8.54 -13.14 20.94
N ILE A 76 -9.66 -12.45 20.66
CA ILE A 76 -10.53 -11.88 21.69
C ILE A 76 -11.13 -12.97 22.58
N ILE A 77 -11.65 -14.06 21.99
CA ILE A 77 -12.25 -15.16 22.76
C ILE A 77 -11.21 -15.86 23.62
N ASN A 78 -10.00 -16.08 23.10
CA ASN A 78 -8.93 -16.72 23.86
C ASN A 78 -8.44 -15.85 25.02
N ASP A 79 -8.33 -14.53 24.83
CA ASP A 79 -7.97 -13.59 25.89
C ASP A 79 -8.98 -13.63 27.04
N LEU A 80 -10.29 -13.57 26.72
CA LEU A 80 -11.36 -13.67 27.72
C LEU A 80 -11.39 -14.98 28.49
N ARG A 81 -10.94 -16.09 27.90
CA ARG A 81 -10.90 -17.41 28.54
C ARG A 81 -9.67 -17.63 29.41
N ASN A 82 -8.55 -16.99 29.08
CA ASN A 82 -7.27 -17.17 29.77
C ASN A 82 -7.03 -16.13 30.87
N ASN A 83 -7.68 -14.96 30.78
CA ASN A 83 -7.56 -13.86 31.74
C ASN A 83 -8.87 -13.57 32.49
N GLY A 84 -9.85 -14.46 32.40
CA GLY A 84 -11.14 -14.42 33.13
C GLY A 84 -11.14 -15.26 34.40
#